data_AF-A0A0J9FE30-F1
#
_entry.id   AF-A0A0J9FE30-F1
#
_cell.length_a   1.000
_cell.length_b   1.000
_cell.length_c   1.000
_cell.angle_alpha   90.00
_cell.angle_beta   90.00
_cell.angle_gamma   90.00
#
_symmetry.space_group_name_H-M   'P 1'
#
loop_
_entity.id
_entity.type
_entity.pdbx_description
1 polymer ?
#
loop_
_entity_poly.entity_id
_entity_poly.type
_entity_poly.pdbx_seq_one_letter_code
_entity_poly.pdbx_strand_id
1 'polypeptide(L)' 'MRALIVCITLLFALLTCTMAQIPSVKVEDTKGAQVNTASLVNHKTPMIISFWATTCKPCIRELDAINEQLPDWLEEANSV' A
#
# COMPACT_ATOMS: atom_id res chain seq x y z
N MET A 1 -28.31 -11.39 31.85
CA MET A 1 -28.65 -10.30 30.90
C MET A 1 -27.51 -9.31 30.71
N ARG A 2 -26.92 -8.72 31.77
CA ARG A 2 -25.78 -7.79 31.65
C ARG A 2 -24.53 -8.39 30.97
N ALA A 3 -24.16 -9.62 31.34
CA ALA A 3 -23.03 -10.32 30.70
C ALA A 3 -23.25 -10.60 29.20
N LEU A 4 -24.50 -10.87 28.78
CA LEU A 4 -24.84 -11.11 27.37
C LEU A 4 -24.65 -9.83 26.53
N ILE A 5 -25.07 -8.68 27.07
CA ILE A 5 -24.92 -7.38 26.42
C ILE A 5 -23.43 -6.99 26.30
N VAL A 6 -22.62 -7.30 27.32
CA VAL A 6 -21.17 -7.08 27.29
C VAL A 6 -20.49 -7.98 26.24
N CYS A 7 -20.89 -9.25 26.13
CA CYS A 7 -20.33 -10.14 25.10
C CYS A 7 -20.72 -9.70 23.67
N ILE A 8 -21.95 -9.26 23.45
CA ILE A 8 -22.42 -8.81 22.12
C ILE A 8 -21.72 -7.51 21.69
N THR A 9 -21.51 -6.58 22.62
CA THR A 9 -20.78 -5.32 22.33
C THR A 9 -19.30 -5.57 22.06
N LEU A 10 -18.66 -6.50 22.77
CA LEU A 10 -17.27 -6.90 22.52
C LEU A 10 -17.10 -7.61 21.17
N LEU A 11 -18.06 -8.44 20.76
CA LEU A 11 -18.04 -9.13 19.45
C LEU A 11 -18.19 -8.14 18.28
N PHE A 12 -19.03 -7.11 18.45
CA PHE A 12 -19.23 -6.08 17.42
C PHE A 12 -18.00 -5.18 17.23
N ALA A 13 -17.24 -4.95 18.30
CA ALA A 13 -15.98 -4.19 18.23
C ALA A 13 -14.87 -4.90 17.43
N LEU A 14 -14.92 -6.23 17.29
CA LEU A 14 -13.96 -7.01 16.50
C LEU A 14 -14.29 -7.02 15.00
N LEU A 15 -15.51 -6.63 14.60
CA LEU A 15 -15.97 -6.67 13.20
C LEU A 15 -15.56 -5.42 12.39
N THR A 16 -15.00 -4.39 13.02
CA THR A 16 -14.64 -3.13 12.35
C THR A 16 -13.20 -3.06 11.85
N CYS A 17 -12.53 -4.21 11.67
CA CYS A 17 -11.22 -4.28 11.01
C CYS A 17 -11.35 -3.88 9.53
N THR A 18 -11.31 -2.57 9.26
CA THR A 18 -11.25 -2.05 7.89
C THR A 18 -9.82 -2.23 7.37
N MET A 19 -9.66 -3.04 6.32
CA MET A 19 -8.39 -3.17 5.61
C MET A 19 -8.33 -2.08 4.54
N ALA A 20 -7.27 -1.28 4.56
CA ALA A 20 -7.01 -0.32 3.48
C ALA A 20 -6.67 -1.10 2.21
N GLN A 21 -7.65 -1.20 1.30
CA GLN A 21 -7.49 -1.82 0.00
C GLN A 21 -7.19 -0.76 -1.06
N ILE A 22 -6.30 -1.08 -2.00
CA ILE A 22 -6.04 -0.19 -3.14
C ILE A 22 -7.31 -0.15 -4.01
N PRO A 23 -7.84 1.05 -4.31
CA PRO A 23 -9.05 1.17 -5.13
C PRO A 23 -8.77 0.67 -6.55
N SER A 24 -9.81 0.20 -7.26
CA SER A 24 -9.73 -0.19 -8.66
C SER A 24 -9.99 1.02 -9.56
N VAL A 25 -8.91 1.68 -9.99
CA VAL A 25 -8.96 2.83 -10.90
C VAL A 25 -8.01 2.63 -12.07
N LYS A 26 -8.33 3.23 -13.23
CA LYS A 26 -7.46 3.18 -14.42
C LYS A 26 -6.50 4.35 -14.39
N VAL A 27 -5.21 4.06 -14.52
CA VAL A 27 -4.11 5.03 -14.59
C VAL A 27 -3.23 4.72 -15.81
N GLU A 28 -2.56 5.73 -16.33
CA GLU A 28 -1.65 5.58 -17.46
C GLU A 28 -0.22 5.33 -16.98
N ASP A 29 0.49 4.40 -17.63
CA ASP A 29 1.92 4.17 -17.38
C ASP A 29 2.81 5.13 -18.18
N THR A 30 4.14 5.02 -18.00
CA THR A 30 5.11 5.87 -18.71
C THR A 30 5.18 5.64 -20.22
N LYS A 31 4.49 4.61 -20.75
CA LYS A 31 4.43 4.26 -22.18
C LYS A 31 3.07 4.60 -22.80
N GLY A 32 2.14 5.19 -22.04
CA GLY A 32 0.79 5.51 -22.50
C GLY A 32 -0.20 4.33 -22.43
N ALA A 33 0.17 3.22 -21.79
CA ALA A 33 -0.72 2.07 -21.63
C ALA A 33 -1.61 2.24 -20.39
N GLN A 34 -2.87 1.81 -20.51
CA GLN A 34 -3.83 1.85 -19.41
C GLN A 34 -3.64 0.66 -18.47
N VAL A 35 -3.40 0.94 -17.19
CA VAL A 35 -3.19 -0.04 -16.12
C VAL A 35 -4.24 0.15 -15.03
N ASN A 36 -4.75 -0.95 -14.47
CA ASN A 36 -5.64 -0.89 -13.32
C ASN A 36 -4.84 -0.98 -12.02
N THR A 37 -5.06 -0.09 -11.06
CA THR A 37 -4.34 -0.08 -9.78
C THR A 37 -4.56 -1.35 -8.94
N ALA A 38 -5.69 -2.04 -9.10
CA ALA A 38 -5.94 -3.31 -8.42
C ALA A 38 -5.05 -4.45 -8.94
N SER A 39 -4.53 -4.37 -10.18
CA SER A 39 -3.58 -5.37 -10.70
C SER A 39 -2.14 -5.13 -10.26
N LEU A 40 -1.85 -3.99 -9.61
CA LEU A 40 -0.50 -3.69 -9.11
C LEU A 40 -0.20 -4.43 -7.81
N VAL A 41 -1.23 -4.76 -7.02
CA VAL A 41 -1.06 -5.42 -5.72
C VAL A 41 -1.13 -6.93 -5.90
N ASN A 42 0.01 -7.60 -5.74
CA ASN A 42 0.09 -9.06 -5.87
C ASN A 42 0.13 -9.82 -4.53
N HIS A 43 -0.04 -9.14 -3.39
CA HIS A 43 0.01 -9.68 -1.99
C HIS A 43 1.24 -10.52 -1.61
N LYS A 44 2.15 -10.78 -2.54
CA LYS A 44 3.35 -11.61 -2.39
C LYS A 44 4.61 -10.79 -2.21
N THR A 45 4.65 -9.60 -2.80
CA THR A 45 5.79 -8.68 -2.75
C THR A 45 5.37 -7.38 -2.10
N PRO A 46 6.12 -6.87 -1.12
CA PRO A 46 5.88 -5.53 -0.59
C PRO A 46 6.05 -4.49 -1.70
N MET A 47 5.21 -3.45 -1.67
CA MET A 47 5.20 -2.38 -2.66
C MET A 47 5.13 -1.03 -1.96
N ILE A 48 5.90 -0.07 -2.43
CA ILE A 48 5.87 1.34 -2.00
C ILE A 48 5.17 2.15 -3.09
N ILE A 49 4.15 2.93 -2.72
CA ILE A 49 3.44 3.85 -3.62
C ILE A 49 3.75 5.28 -3.17
N SER A 50 4.56 5.99 -3.94
CA SER A 50 4.97 7.38 -3.64
C SER A 50 4.17 8.38 -4.49
N PHE A 51 3.37 9.23 -3.83
CA PHE A 51 2.64 10.30 -4.50
C PHE A 51 3.49 11.57 -4.57
N TRP A 52 3.89 11.99 -5.78
CA TRP A 52 4.76 13.14 -6.00
C TRP A 52 4.43 13.87 -7.31
N ALA A 53 5.17 14.95 -7.60
CA ALA A 53 5.05 15.71 -8.84
C ALA A 53 6.44 16.05 -9.41
N THR A 54 6.57 16.14 -10.73
CA THR A 54 7.84 16.36 -11.45
C THR A 54 8.62 17.60 -11.04
N THR A 55 7.96 18.58 -10.42
CA THR A 55 8.56 19.83 -9.94
C THR A 55 8.77 19.87 -8.43
N CYS A 56 8.40 18.80 -7.71
CA CYS A 56 8.58 18.71 -6.27
C CYS A 56 10.01 18.31 -5.91
N LYS A 57 10.90 19.31 -5.80
CA LYS A 57 12.29 19.12 -5.39
C LYS A 57 12.49 18.29 -4.10
N PRO A 58 11.77 18.52 -2.99
CA PRO A 58 11.94 17.67 -1.81
C PRO A 58 11.47 16.24 -2.04
N CYS A 59 10.39 16.02 -2.80
CA CYS A 59 9.92 14.67 -3.15
C CYS A 59 10.94 13.91 -4.00
N ILE A 60 11.59 14.59 -4.94
CA ILE A 60 12.63 13.98 -5.79
C ILE A 60 13.82 13.54 -4.94
N ARG A 61 14.25 14.37 -3.99
CA ARG A 61 15.35 14.01 -3.06
C ARG A 61 15.01 12.81 -2.18
N GLU A 62 13.75 12.69 -1.76
CA GLU A 62 13.27 11.51 -1.05
C GLU A 62 13.31 10.26 -1.94
N LEU A 63 12.87 10.40 -3.20
CA LEU A 63 12.86 9.31 -4.17
C LEU A 63 14.28 8.84 -4.53
N ASP A 64 15.24 9.77 -4.64
CA ASP A 64 16.66 9.46 -4.86
C ASP A 64 17.24 8.66 -3.68
N ALA A 65 16.93 9.07 -2.44
CA ALA A 65 17.37 8.35 -1.25
C ALA A 65 16.77 6.94 -1.15
N ILE A 66 15.49 6.76 -1.55
CA ILE A 66 14.87 5.44 -1.67
C ILE A 66 15.58 4.61 -2.73
N ASN A 67 15.88 5.19 -3.89
CA ASN A 67 16.54 4.51 -4.99
C ASN A 67 17.95 4.00 -4.62
N GLU A 68 18.67 4.70 -3.74
CA GLU A 68 19.97 4.26 -3.22
C GLU A 68 19.87 2.99 -2.36
N GLN A 69 18.77 2.81 -1.62
CA GLN A 69 18.55 1.67 -0.71
C GLN A 69 17.75 0.53 -1.35
N LEU A 70 17.06 0.81 -2.47
CA LEU A 70 16.17 -0.13 -3.14
C LEU A 70 16.82 -1.48 -3.49
N PRO A 71 18.09 -1.56 -3.96
CA PRO A 71 18.73 -2.84 -4.26
C PRO A 71 18.81 -3.77 -3.04
N ASP A 72 19.23 -3.23 -1.89
CA ASP A 72 19.40 -3.99 -0.65
C ASP A 72 18.03 -4.44 -0.12
N TRP A 73 17.02 -3.57 -0.16
CA TRP A 73 15.64 -3.93 0.25
C TRP A 73 15.02 -4.99 -0.64
N LEU A 74 15.33 -4.99 -1.94
CA LEU A 74 14.87 -6.05 -2.86
C LEU A 74 15.57 -7.38 -2.56
N GLU A 75 16.86 -7.37 -2.22
CA GLU A 75 17.57 -8.58 -1.79
C GLU A 75 16.93 -9.15 -0.51
N GLU A 76 16.72 -8.31 0.50
CA GLU A 76 16.06 -8.69 1.75
C GLU A 76 14.65 -9.25 1.50
N ALA A 77 13.81 -8.55 0.73
CA ALA A 77 12.44 -8.99 0.44
C ALA A 77 12.37 -10.30 -0.37
N ASN A 78 13.36 -10.59 -1.22
CA ASN A 78 13.42 -11.84 -1.99
C ASN A 78 14.07 -13.00 -1.22
N SER A 79 14.73 -12.71 -0.09
CA SER A 79 15.34 -13.72 0.78
C SER A 79 14.36 -14.34 1.81
N VAL A 80 13.16 -13.78 1.91
CA VAL A 80 12.03 -14.23 2.76
C VAL A 80 11.06 -15.05 1.94
#